data_AF-A0A180FWS9-F1
#
_entry.id   AF-A0A180FWS9-F1
#
_cell.length_a   1.000
_cell.length_b   1.000
_cell.length_c   1.000
_cell.angle_alpha   90.00
_cell.angle_beta   90.00
_cell.angle_gamma   90.00
#
_symmetry.space_group_name_H-M   'P 1'
#
loop_
_entity.id
_entity.type
_entity.pdbx_description
1 polymer ?
#
loop_
_entity_poly.entity_id
_entity_poly.type
_entity_poly.pdbx_seq_one_letter_code
_entity_poly.pdbx_strand_id
1 'polypeptide(L)'
;MTGFLVILCLLTSASFTLADDKAKLADNTPPEGFTALFNGKDLSNWKGLPKAPLDSPANRAKATPEQLAEAQKAADESMKAHWAVKDGALEFDGKGQSLATSKDYGDFELM
;
A
#
# COMPACT_ATOMS: atom_id res chain seq x y z
N MET A 1 -16.74 -68.15 4.74
CA MET A 1 -15.58 -68.70 4.02
C MET A 1 -15.28 -67.74 2.89
N THR A 2 -14.03 -67.24 2.80
CA THR A 2 -13.45 -66.40 1.72
C THR A 2 -14.10 -65.02 1.48
N GLY A 3 -13.42 -63.88 1.44
CA GLY A 3 -12.00 -63.55 1.45
C GLY A 3 -11.84 -62.07 1.02
N PHE A 4 -10.84 -61.40 1.60
CA PHE A 4 -10.15 -60.16 1.19
C PHE A 4 -10.65 -59.39 -0.05
N LEU A 5 -10.89 -58.08 0.10
CA LEU A 5 -10.06 -57.05 -0.53
C LEU A 5 -10.25 -55.69 0.15
N VAL A 6 -9.24 -55.30 0.94
CA VAL A 6 -9.06 -53.95 1.44
C VAL A 6 -8.57 -53.09 0.27
N ILE A 7 -9.39 -52.17 -0.23
CA ILE A 7 -8.92 -51.06 -1.08
C ILE A 7 -8.86 -49.82 -0.19
N LEU A 8 -7.72 -49.67 0.48
CA LEU A 8 -7.32 -48.44 1.15
C LEU A 8 -6.89 -47.45 0.04
N CYS A 9 -7.85 -46.70 -0.51
CA CYS A 9 -7.54 -45.51 -1.29
C CYS A 9 -6.94 -44.47 -0.33
N LEU A 10 -5.61 -44.44 -0.24
CA LEU A 10 -4.86 -43.31 0.29
C LEU A 10 -5.14 -42.10 -0.62
N LEU A 11 -6.17 -41.33 -0.28
CA LEU A 11 -6.28 -39.93 -0.67
C LEU A 11 -5.15 -39.21 0.05
N THR A 12 -3.99 -39.11 -0.61
CA THR A 12 -2.97 -38.15 -0.23
C THR A 12 -3.58 -36.77 -0.45
N SER A 13 -4.17 -36.21 0.60
CA SER A 13 -4.38 -34.78 0.70
C SER A 13 -3.00 -34.14 0.55
N ALA A 14 -2.72 -33.65 -0.66
CA ALA A 14 -1.67 -32.68 -0.84
C ALA A 14 -2.11 -31.47 -0.01
N SER A 15 -1.62 -31.40 1.23
CA SER A 15 -1.69 -30.19 2.02
C SER A 15 -1.00 -29.13 1.16
N PHE A 16 -1.80 -28.25 0.56
CA PHE A 16 -1.31 -26.98 0.08
C PHE A 16 -0.77 -26.28 1.33
N THR A 17 0.51 -26.43 1.61
CA THR A 17 1.22 -25.46 2.41
C THR A 17 1.21 -24.20 1.56
N LEU A 18 0.19 -23.36 1.77
CA LEU A 18 0.39 -21.93 1.66
C LEU A 18 1.67 -21.68 2.46
N ALA A 19 2.76 -21.42 1.76
CA ALA A 19 3.96 -20.92 2.41
C ALA A 19 3.50 -19.65 3.12
N ASP A 20 3.38 -19.78 4.44
CA ASP A 20 3.08 -18.73 5.38
C ASP A 20 4.11 -17.63 5.16
N ASP A 21 3.64 -16.50 4.63
CA ASP A 21 3.80 -15.14 5.15
C ASP A 21 5.24 -14.68 5.52
N LYS A 22 5.44 -13.40 5.81
CA LYS A 22 6.75 -12.80 6.15
C LYS A 22 7.65 -12.47 4.95
N ALA A 23 7.22 -11.53 4.11
CA ALA A 23 8.12 -10.37 3.98
C ALA A 23 8.35 -9.88 5.42
N LYS A 24 9.57 -10.10 5.91
CA LYS A 24 9.95 -9.95 7.31
C LYS A 24 9.51 -8.56 7.78
N LEU A 25 8.52 -8.48 8.68
CA LEU A 25 8.08 -7.22 9.32
C LEU A 25 9.23 -6.44 10.00
N ALA A 26 10.40 -7.06 10.16
CA ALA A 26 11.62 -6.43 10.64
C ALA A 26 11.96 -5.16 9.85
N ASP A 27 11.82 -5.16 8.53
CA ASP A 27 12.22 -4.01 7.70
C ASP A 27 11.25 -2.83 7.84
N ASN A 28 10.00 -3.09 8.24
CA ASN A 28 9.01 -2.05 8.54
C ASN A 28 8.85 -1.78 10.04
N THR A 29 9.95 -1.92 10.79
CA THR A 29 10.04 -1.51 12.19
C THR A 29 11.02 -0.34 12.27
N PRO A 30 10.55 0.90 12.45
CA PRO A 30 11.43 2.05 12.48
C PRO A 30 12.32 2.03 13.75
N PRO A 31 13.55 2.57 13.70
CA PRO A 31 14.36 2.79 14.89
C PRO A 31 13.67 3.72 15.91
N GLU A 32 14.20 3.76 17.13
CA GLU A 32 13.74 4.71 18.14
C GLU A 32 13.82 6.15 17.61
N GLY A 33 12.76 6.94 17.82
CA GLY A 33 12.65 8.31 17.32
C GLY A 33 12.12 8.43 15.88
N PHE A 34 12.04 7.34 15.13
CA PHE A 34 11.47 7.32 13.78
C PHE A 34 10.02 6.85 13.79
N THR A 35 9.21 7.38 12.88
CA THR A 35 7.83 6.94 12.66
C THR A 35 7.73 6.23 11.32
N ALA A 36 7.10 5.06 11.28
CA ALA A 36 6.88 4.33 10.04
C ALA A 36 5.94 5.12 9.12
N LEU A 37 6.48 5.64 8.01
CA LEU A 37 5.67 6.34 7.02
C LEU A 37 4.75 5.37 6.29
N PHE A 38 5.27 4.21 5.90
CA PHE A 38 4.48 3.12 5.32
C PHE A 38 4.15 2.08 6.38
N ASN A 39 2.90 1.63 6.46
CA ASN A 39 2.47 0.68 7.48
C ASN A 39 2.53 -0.79 7.03
N GLY A 40 3.00 -1.05 5.80
CA GLY A 40 3.12 -2.41 5.24
C GLY A 40 1.79 -3.01 4.76
N LYS A 41 0.67 -2.28 4.88
CA LYS A 41 -0.68 -2.84 4.73
C LYS A 41 -1.53 -2.07 3.74
N ASP A 42 -1.49 -0.75 3.80
CA ASP A 42 -2.38 0.11 3.03
C ASP A 42 -1.81 1.52 2.82
N LEU A 43 -2.62 2.38 2.22
CA LEU A 43 -2.28 3.75 1.88
C LEU A 43 -2.72 4.78 2.94
N SER A 44 -3.03 4.40 4.17
CA SER A 44 -3.61 5.33 5.17
C SER A 44 -2.74 6.56 5.47
N ASN A 45 -1.42 6.43 5.36
CA ASN A 45 -0.46 7.52 5.55
C ASN A 45 -0.12 8.29 4.27
N TRP A 46 -0.80 7.97 3.17
CA TRP A 46 -0.58 8.51 1.84
C TRP A 46 -1.85 9.16 1.29
N LYS A 47 -1.66 10.20 0.48
CA LYS A 47 -2.70 10.86 -0.32
C LYS A 47 -2.23 10.95 -1.77
N GLY A 48 -3.17 11.10 -2.70
CA GLY A 48 -2.80 11.36 -4.10
C GLY A 48 -2.17 12.75 -4.23
N LEU A 49 -1.14 12.89 -5.06
CA LEU A 49 -0.65 14.21 -5.45
C LEU A 49 -1.59 14.80 -6.50
N PRO A 50 -2.16 16.01 -6.29
CA PRO A 50 -2.95 16.67 -7.31
C PRO A 50 -2.15 16.88 -8.60
N LYS A 51 -2.81 16.76 -9.75
CA LYS A 51 -2.23 17.04 -11.06
C LYS A 51 -1.91 18.53 -11.23
N ALA A 52 -1.10 18.84 -12.24
CA ALA A 52 -0.86 20.21 -12.66
C ALA A 52 -2.17 21.00 -12.87
N PRO A 53 -2.24 22.28 -12.44
CA PRO A 53 -1.13 23.08 -11.89
C PRO A 53 -0.93 22.92 -10.36
N LEU A 54 -1.72 22.10 -9.67
CA LEU A 54 -1.72 21.98 -8.21
C LEU A 54 -0.77 20.89 -7.68
N ASP A 55 0.06 20.31 -8.55
CA ASP A 55 1.19 19.44 -8.21
C ASP A 55 2.30 20.21 -7.48
N SER A 56 2.39 21.53 -7.69
CA SER A 56 3.33 22.42 -7.01
C SER A 56 2.80 22.99 -5.68
N PRO A 57 3.61 22.96 -4.58
CA PRO A 57 3.26 23.62 -3.32
C PRO A 57 2.95 25.11 -3.46
N ALA A 58 3.70 25.83 -4.32
CA ALA A 58 3.52 27.28 -4.51
C ALA A 58 2.19 27.63 -5.17
N ASN A 59 1.65 26.74 -6.00
CA ASN A 59 0.33 26.92 -6.60
C ASN A 59 -0.78 26.52 -5.63
N ARG A 60 -0.59 25.44 -4.85
CA ARG A 60 -1.53 25.07 -3.78
C ARG A 60 -1.73 26.18 -2.75
N ALA A 61 -0.65 26.88 -2.37
CA ALA A 61 -0.70 27.99 -1.42
C ALA A 61 -1.55 29.19 -1.91
N LYS A 62 -1.85 29.28 -3.21
CA LYS A 62 -2.64 30.37 -3.82
C LYS A 62 -4.09 29.96 -4.13
N ALA A 63 -4.41 28.66 -4.03
CA ALA A 63 -5.72 28.13 -4.37
C ALA A 63 -6.71 28.33 -3.20
N THR A 64 -8.00 28.36 -3.52
CA THR A 64 -9.05 28.39 -2.48
C THR A 64 -9.19 27.01 -1.81
N PRO A 65 -9.73 26.95 -0.59
CA PRO A 65 -10.00 25.68 0.08
C PRO A 65 -10.86 24.72 -0.76
N GLU A 66 -11.84 25.24 -1.50
CA GLU A 66 -12.71 24.43 -2.37
C GLU A 66 -11.93 23.83 -3.54
N GLN A 67 -11.07 24.61 -4.19
CA GLN A 67 -10.20 24.14 -5.27
C GLN A 67 -9.24 23.05 -4.77
N LEU A 68 -8.67 23.23 -3.58
CA LEU A 68 -7.81 22.23 -2.96
C LEU A 68 -8.57 20.94 -2.64
N ALA A 69 -9.77 21.05 -2.08
CA ALA A 69 -10.59 19.88 -1.74
C ALA A 69 -11.02 19.09 -2.98
N GLU A 70 -11.45 19.77 -4.04
CA GLU A 70 -11.82 19.13 -5.31
C GLU A 70 -10.61 18.42 -5.95
N ALA A 71 -9.47 19.12 -6.02
CA ALA A 71 -8.26 18.57 -6.59
C ALA A 71 -7.72 17.38 -5.78
N GLN A 72 -7.78 17.46 -4.45
CA GLN A 72 -7.37 16.37 -3.57
C GLN A 72 -8.29 15.16 -3.73
N LYS A 73 -9.61 15.35 -3.81
CA LYS A 73 -10.57 14.27 -4.07
C LYS A 73 -10.24 13.54 -5.37
N ALA A 74 -10.00 14.28 -6.46
CA ALA A 74 -9.62 13.70 -7.74
C ALA A 74 -8.26 12.97 -7.68
N ALA A 75 -7.30 13.51 -6.92
CA ALA A 75 -6.00 12.89 -6.71
C ALA A 75 -6.12 11.57 -5.92
N ASP A 76 -6.94 11.54 -4.86
CA ASP A 76 -7.15 10.35 -4.04
C ASP A 76 -7.92 9.26 -4.80
N GLU A 77 -8.84 9.64 -5.69
CA GLU A 77 -9.48 8.71 -6.62
C GLU A 77 -8.46 8.10 -7.59
N SER A 78 -7.59 8.93 -8.17
CA SER A 78 -6.50 8.45 -9.04
C SER A 78 -5.51 7.56 -8.30
N MET A 79 -5.15 7.91 -7.06
CA MET A 79 -4.31 7.11 -6.18
C MET A 79 -4.90 5.71 -6.00
N LYS A 80 -6.19 5.61 -5.62
CA LYS A 80 -6.87 4.32 -5.41
C LYS A 80 -6.95 3.46 -6.67
N ALA A 81 -6.93 4.08 -7.85
CA ALA A 81 -6.99 3.38 -9.12
C ALA A 81 -5.63 2.82 -9.58
N HIS A 82 -4.52 3.45 -9.18
CA HIS A 82 -3.20 3.21 -9.78
C HIS A 82 -2.07 2.88 -8.80
N TRP A 83 -2.31 3.09 -7.51
CA TRP A 83 -1.44 2.65 -6.42
C TRP A 83 -2.12 1.54 -5.63
N ALA A 84 -1.34 0.53 -5.30
CA ALA A 84 -1.76 -0.58 -4.46
C ALA A 84 -0.65 -0.95 -3.48
N VAL A 85 -1.03 -1.65 -2.41
CA VAL A 85 -0.08 -2.40 -1.60
C VAL A 85 -0.16 -3.87 -2.01
N LYS A 86 0.94 -4.42 -2.52
CA LYS A 86 1.05 -5.84 -2.88
C LYS A 86 2.30 -6.41 -2.25
N ASP A 87 2.15 -7.58 -1.62
CA ASP A 87 3.22 -8.30 -0.92
C ASP A 87 4.03 -7.41 0.03
N GLY A 88 3.34 -6.49 0.72
CA GLY A 88 3.96 -5.56 1.66
C GLY A 88 4.80 -4.45 1.01
N ALA A 89 4.58 -4.14 -0.27
CA ALA A 89 5.25 -3.06 -0.99
C ALA A 89 4.24 -2.12 -1.65
N LEU A 90 4.60 -0.84 -1.80
CA LEU A 90 3.87 0.11 -2.63
C LEU A 90 4.14 -0.20 -4.10
N GLU A 91 3.10 -0.50 -4.87
CA GLU A 91 3.19 -0.77 -6.29
C GLU A 91 2.44 0.29 -7.09
N PHE A 92 3.10 0.80 -8.12
CA PHE A 92 2.56 1.77 -9.07
C PHE A 92 2.39 1.12 -10.43
N ASP A 93 1.19 1.20 -11.01
CA ASP A 93 0.88 0.61 -12.32
C ASP A 93 1.39 1.45 -13.52
N GLY A 94 2.02 2.59 -13.25
CA GLY A 94 2.55 3.52 -14.25
C GLY A 94 1.53 4.55 -14.78
N LYS A 95 0.30 4.56 -14.28
CA LYS A 95 -0.77 5.48 -14.68
C LYS A 95 -1.18 6.36 -13.51
N GLY A 96 -1.81 7.51 -13.77
CA GLY A 96 -2.19 8.42 -12.69
C GLY A 96 -1.02 9.26 -12.18
N GLN A 97 -1.05 9.66 -10.91
CA GLN A 97 -0.10 10.62 -10.31
C GLN A 97 0.70 9.99 -9.18
N SER A 98 1.78 10.65 -8.74
CA SER A 98 2.58 10.24 -7.57
C SER A 98 1.79 10.31 -6.26
N LEU A 99 2.32 9.67 -5.22
CA LEU A 99 1.85 9.82 -3.85
C LEU A 99 2.48 11.03 -3.16
N ALA A 100 1.79 11.54 -2.15
CA ALA A 100 2.33 12.44 -1.14
C ALA A 100 1.98 11.88 0.25
N THR A 101 2.74 12.27 1.27
CA THR A 101 2.40 11.94 2.66
C THR A 101 1.09 12.64 3.04
N SER A 102 0.21 11.94 3.76
CA SER A 102 -1.04 12.54 4.24
C SER A 102 -0.76 13.70 5.19
N LYS A 103 0.24 13.51 6.07
CA LYS A 103 0.77 14.53 6.98
C LYS A 103 1.83 15.37 6.27
N ASP A 104 1.83 16.68 6.52
CA ASP A 104 2.91 17.58 6.11
C ASP A 104 4.04 17.59 7.16
N TYR A 105 5.29 17.57 6.71
CA TYR A 105 6.50 17.59 7.54
C TYR A 105 7.33 18.84 7.24
N GLY A 106 8.00 19.39 8.26
CA GLY A 106 8.91 20.53 8.14
C GLY A 106 10.36 20.08 8.05
N ASP A 107 11.11 20.24 9.14
CA ASP A 107 12.45 19.65 9.28
C ASP A 107 12.32 18.17 9.65
N PHE A 108 12.87 17.29 8.83
CA PHE A 108 12.82 15.84 9.07
C PHE A 108 14.04 15.11 8.50
N GLU A 109 14.23 13.89 8.99
CA GLU A 109 15.12 12.89 8.42
C GLU A 109 14.27 11.73 7.88
N LEU A 110 14.62 11.23 6.69
CA LEU A 110 13.98 10.07 6.07
C LEU A 110 15.05 9.02 5.78
N MET A 111 14.78 7.77 6.18
CA MET A 111 15.65 6.61 6.03
C MET A 111 14.87 5.43 5.43
#